data_AF-A0A8T6RBK7-F1
#
_entry.id   AF-A0A8T6RBK7-F1
#
_cell.length_a   1.000
_cell.length_b   1.000
_cell.length_c   1.000
_cell.angle_alpha   90.00
_cell.angle_beta   90.00
_cell.angle_gamma   90.00
#
_symmetry.space_group_name_H-M   'P 1'
#
loop_
_entity.id
_entity.type
_entity.pdbx_description
1 polymer ?
#
loop_
_entity_poly.entity_id
_entity_poly.type
_entity_poly.pdbx_seq_one_letter_code
_entity_poly.pdbx_strand_id
1 'polypeptide(L)' 'MTSCIICGRPIQEEHRFCRYHQNAYEELRKMFDRWEKAYGSMQWHDYLEGVLKAEGTGIWVAEVIEAIKKEYVP' A
#
# COMPACT_ATOMS: atom_id res chain seq x y z
N MET A 1 22.61 2.05 -6.81
CA MET A 1 21.39 1.26 -7.09
C MET A 1 20.43 1.50 -5.95
N THR A 2 19.24 2.02 -6.25
CA THR A 2 18.17 2.13 -5.26
C THR A 2 17.45 0.78 -5.17
N SER A 3 17.02 0.40 -3.97
CA SER A 3 16.41 -0.90 -3.69
C SER A 3 15.09 -0.73 -2.95
N CYS A 4 14.19 -1.68 -3.14
CA CYS A 4 12.87 -1.64 -2.53
C CYS A 4 13.01 -1.74 -1.02
N ILE A 5 12.37 -0.80 -0.31
CA ILE A 5 12.43 -0.74 1.15
C ILE A 5 11.83 -1.97 1.85
N ILE A 6 11.03 -2.76 1.15
CA ILE A 6 10.35 -3.95 1.69
C ILE A 6 11.18 -5.22 1.46
N CYS A 7 11.72 -5.42 0.25
CA CYS A 7 12.31 -6.70 -0.15
C CYS A 7 13.70 -6.61 -0.80
N GLY A 8 14.28 -5.42 -0.91
CA GLY A 8 15.61 -5.20 -1.48
C GLY A 8 15.74 -5.37 -3.00
N ARG A 9 14.66 -5.71 -3.72
CA ARG A 9 14.67 -5.82 -5.19
C ARG A 9 14.97 -4.46 -5.84
N PRO A 10 15.57 -4.44 -7.05
CA PRO A 10 15.79 -3.20 -7.79
C PRO A 10 14.48 -2.44 -8.01
N ILE A 11 14.56 -1.11 -7.94
CA ILE A 11 13.43 -0.22 -8.22
C ILE A 11 13.70 0.56 -9.50
N GLN A 12 12.61 0.97 -10.15
CA GLN A 12 12.69 1.97 -11.21
C GLN A 12 13.04 3.31 -10.57
N GLU A 13 13.72 4.18 -11.34
CA GLU A 13 14.04 5.54 -10.90
C GLU A 13 12.74 6.24 -10.45
N GLU A 14 12.83 7.10 -9.42
CA GLU A 14 11.68 7.83 -8.83
C GLU A 14 10.67 7.00 -7.99
N HIS A 15 10.77 5.67 -7.96
CA HIS A 15 9.91 4.84 -7.10
C HIS A 15 10.54 4.53 -5.75
N ARG A 16 9.71 4.21 -4.74
CA ARG A 16 10.15 3.69 -3.42
C ARG A 16 10.09 2.15 -3.34
N PHE A 17 9.33 1.55 -4.25
CA PHE A 17 9.00 0.13 -4.25
C PHE A 17 9.50 -0.56 -5.52
N CYS A 18 9.72 -1.88 -5.44
CA CYS A 18 9.95 -2.66 -6.65
C CYS A 18 8.65 -2.76 -7.47
N ARG A 19 8.72 -3.20 -8.73
CA ARG A 19 7.55 -3.30 -9.62
C ARG A 19 6.32 -3.96 -8.97
N TYR A 20 6.52 -5.02 -8.19
CA TYR A 20 5.41 -5.75 -7.56
C TYR A 20 4.75 -4.96 -6.43
N HIS A 21 5.55 -4.42 -5.51
CA HIS A 21 5.08 -3.59 -4.40
C HIS A 21 4.54 -2.23 -4.90
N GLN A 22 5.10 -1.68 -5.97
CA GLN A 22 4.61 -0.45 -6.59
C GLN A 22 3.21 -0.66 -7.19
N ASN A 23 3.01 -1.74 -7.97
CA ASN A 23 1.70 -2.08 -8.50
C ASN A 23 0.67 -2.31 -7.38
N ALA A 24 1.07 -2.98 -6.30
CA ALA A 24 0.21 -3.19 -5.14
C ALA A 24 -0.18 -1.86 -4.46
N TYR A 25 0.77 -0.94 -4.30
CA TYR A 25 0.52 0.39 -3.76
C TYR A 25 -0.43 1.22 -4.64
N GLU A 26 -0.26 1.18 -5.96
CA GLU A 26 -1.11 1.89 -6.91
C GLU A 26 -2.55 1.37 -6.92
N GLU A 27 -2.75 0.05 -6.96
CA GLU A 27 -4.10 -0.52 -6.86
C GLU A 27 -4.73 -0.24 -5.48
N LEU A 28 -3.95 -0.28 -4.40
CA LEU A 28 -4.42 0.06 -3.06
C LEU A 28 -4.92 1.51 -2.98
N ARG A 29 -4.18 2.47 -3.56
CA ARG A 29 -4.57 3.89 -3.68
C ARG A 29 -5.82 4.08 -4.53
N LYS A 30 -5.90 3.41 -5.67
CA LYS A 30 -7.04 3.47 -6.59
C LYS A 30 -8.31 2.90 -5.97
N MET A 31 -8.20 1.82 -5.20
CA MET A 31 -9.35 1.26 -4.47
C MET A 31 -9.79 2.16 -3.32
N PHE A 32 -8.87 2.83 -2.63
CA PHE A 32 -9.22 3.81 -1.61
C PHE A 32 -10.05 4.96 -2.16
N ASP A 33 -9.66 5.55 -3.30
CA ASP A 33 -10.46 6.62 -3.94
C ASP A 33 -11.89 6.16 -4.25
N ARG A 34 -12.07 4.90 -4.67
CA ARG A 34 -13.40 4.31 -4.89
C ARG A 34 -14.18 4.14 -3.60
N TRP A 35 -13.53 3.68 -2.54
CA TRP A 35 -14.17 3.47 -1.24
C TRP A 35 -14.53 4.81 -0.59
N GLU A 36 -13.61 5.78 -0.58
CA GLU A 36 -13.87 7.13 -0.07
C GLU A 36 -15.09 7.76 -0.77
N LYS A 37 -15.18 7.65 -2.10
CA LYS A 37 -16.34 8.12 -2.86
C LYS A 37 -17.63 7.37 -2.52
N ALA A 38 -17.57 6.06 -2.30
CA ALA A 38 -18.76 5.25 -1.99
C ALA A 38 -19.28 5.48 -0.56
N TYR A 39 -18.38 5.66 0.41
CA TYR A 39 -18.71 5.85 1.82
C TYR A 39 -18.86 7.34 2.21
N GLY A 40 -18.56 8.27 1.30
CA GLY A 40 -18.66 9.72 1.49
C GLY A 40 -17.53 10.35 2.32
N SER A 41 -16.93 9.58 3.23
CA SER A 41 -15.70 9.94 3.94
C SER A 41 -15.05 8.68 4.50
N MET A 42 -13.77 8.45 4.21
CA MET A 42 -13.00 7.33 4.74
C MET A 42 -11.58 7.78 5.00
N GLN A 43 -11.07 7.58 6.22
CA GLN A 43 -9.68 7.89 6.49
C GLN A 43 -8.77 6.83 5.88
N TRP A 44 -7.63 7.26 5.35
CA TRP A 44 -6.63 6.37 4.76
C TRP A 44 -6.21 5.25 5.73
N HIS A 45 -6.02 5.59 7.01
CA HIS A 45 -5.67 4.61 8.04
C HIS A 45 -6.73 3.52 8.23
N ASP A 46 -7.99 3.92 8.36
CA ASP A 46 -9.11 2.99 8.56
C ASP A 46 -9.29 2.05 7.36
N TYR A 47 -9.12 2.58 6.16
CA TYR A 47 -9.12 1.78 4.93
C TYR A 47 -8.01 0.73 4.95
N LEU A 48 -6.77 1.13 5.26
CA LEU A 48 -5.63 0.19 5.31
C LEU A 48 -5.86 -0.92 6.35
N GLU A 49 -6.41 -0.57 7.51
CA GLU A 49 -6.79 -1.55 8.53
C GLU A 49 -7.84 -2.54 8.02
N GLY A 50 -8.87 -2.04 7.33
CA GLY A 50 -9.93 -2.86 6.75
C GLY A 50 -9.38 -3.82 5.70
N VAL A 51 -8.52 -3.33 4.80
CA VAL A 51 -7.88 -4.18 3.78
C VAL A 51 -6.99 -5.23 4.43
N LEU A 52 -6.21 -4.88 5.45
CA LEU A 52 -5.33 -5.85 6.12
C LEU A 52 -6.11 -6.96 6.83
N LYS A 53 -7.30 -6.65 7.35
CA LYS A 53 -8.20 -7.61 8.03
C LYS A 53 -9.03 -8.46 7.06
N ALA A 54 -9.11 -8.08 5.78
CA ALA A 54 -9.92 -8.80 4.80
C ALA A 54 -9.32 -10.16 4.42
N GLU A 55 -10.14 -11.21 4.43
CA GLU A 55 -9.75 -12.52 3.92
C GLU A 55 -9.47 -12.44 2.41
N GLY A 56 -8.28 -12.87 2.00
CA GLY A 56 -7.85 -12.83 0.59
C GLY A 56 -6.97 -11.64 0.21
N THR A 57 -6.57 -10.79 1.16
CA THR A 57 -5.58 -9.75 0.88
C THR A 57 -4.26 -10.37 0.45
N GLY A 58 -3.82 -10.02 -0.76
CA GLY A 58 -2.59 -10.53 -1.34
C GLY A 58 -1.36 -10.09 -0.57
N ILE A 59 -0.35 -10.96 -0.49
CA ILE A 59 0.86 -10.73 0.33
C ILE A 59 1.58 -9.41 -0.02
N TRP A 60 1.67 -9.06 -1.30
CA TRP A 60 2.29 -7.80 -1.75
C TRP A 60 1.54 -6.56 -1.24
N VAL A 61 0.21 -6.64 -1.14
CA VAL A 61 -0.62 -5.55 -0.61
C VAL A 61 -0.44 -5.45 0.89
N ALA A 62 -0.47 -6.57 1.61
CA ALA A 62 -0.24 -6.61 3.05
C ALA A 62 1.14 -6.03 3.43
N GLU A 63 2.20 -6.42 2.73
CA GLU A 63 3.55 -5.91 2.96
C GLU A 63 3.65 -4.39 2.71
N VAL A 64 2.97 -3.88 1.68
CA VAL A 64 2.89 -2.43 1.41
C VAL A 64 2.16 -1.70 2.52
N ILE A 65 1.03 -2.24 3.00
CA ILE A 65 0.27 -1.65 4.11
C ILE A 65 1.15 -1.54 5.36
N GLU A 66 1.84 -2.63 5.72
CA GLU A 66 2.75 -2.67 6.86
C GLU A 66 3.90 -1.67 6.72
N ALA A 67 4.49 -1.54 5.53
CA ALA A 67 5.54 -0.57 5.27
C ALA A 67 5.05 0.88 5.44
N ILE A 68 3.87 1.21 4.90
CA ILE A 68 3.27 2.54 5.01
C ILE A 68 2.90 2.87 6.46
N LYS A 69 2.34 1.89 7.20
CA LYS A 69 1.98 2.09 8.62
C LYS A 69 3.21 2.38 9.49
N LYS A 70 4.37 1.79 9.18
CA LYS A 70 5.63 2.07 9.90
C LYS A 70 6.19 3.48 9.63
N GLU A 71 5.84 4.11 8.51
CA GLU A 71 6.19 5.52 8.25
C GLU A 71 5.28 6.50 9.03
N TYR A 72 4.14 6.03 9.53
CA TYR A 72 3.13 6.82 10.27
C TYR A 72 3.34 6.80 11.81
N VAL A 73 4.59 6.80 12.26
CA VAL A 73 4.90 7.01 13.69
C VAL A 73 4.99 8.52 13.93
N PRO A 74 4.13 9.12 14.79
CA PRO A 74 4.19 10.54 15.13
C PRO A 74 5.49 10.91 15.86
#